data_AF-A0A6B3R3S7-F1
#
_entry.id   AF-A0A6B3R3S7-F1
#
_cell.length_a   1.000
_cell.length_b   1.000
_cell.length_c   1.000
_cell.angle_alpha   90.00
_cell.angle_beta   90.00
_cell.angle_gamma   90.00
#
_symmetry.space_group_name_H-M   'P 1'
#
loop_
_entity.id
_entity.type
_entity.pdbx_description
1 polymer ?
#
loop_
_entity_poly.entity_id
_entity_poly.type
_entity_poly.pdbx_seq_one_letter_code
_entity_poly.pdbx_strand_id
1 'polypeptide(L)'
;MSKLQLKFEIPKNGWLPTNFKTSDFELNFITSNIPENPTDKLCESLILTLNGIETEICWNLEPECYFFELKPSGKVIDFFISKSGGINKKRNLIYKLTGDFETMILPIYRSLKKFSSLEFDKTDWKKIDQIKLNKLTGLVTERKHYLQHRL
;
A
#
# COMPACT_ATOMS: atom_id res chain seq x y z
N MET A 1 -19.91 2.06 4.72
CA MET A 1 -18.43 2.06 4.86
C MET A 1 -17.81 1.79 3.50
N SER A 2 -16.92 2.68 3.04
CA SER A 2 -16.21 2.47 1.78
C SER A 2 -15.23 1.31 1.94
N LYS A 3 -15.42 0.25 1.15
CA LYS A 3 -14.56 -0.93 1.19
C LYS A 3 -13.36 -0.67 0.29
N LEU A 4 -12.29 -0.12 0.86
CA LEU A 4 -11.00 -0.03 0.18
C LEU A 4 -10.56 -1.43 -0.26
N GLN A 5 -10.15 -1.55 -1.51
CA GLN A 5 -9.56 -2.75 -2.10
C GLN A 5 -8.28 -2.35 -2.81
N LEU A 6 -7.21 -3.06 -2.52
CA LEU A 6 -5.97 -3.03 -3.30
C LEU A 6 -5.77 -4.42 -3.89
N LYS A 7 -5.40 -4.54 -5.15
CA LYS A 7 -5.12 -5.83 -5.78
C LYS A 7 -3.86 -5.70 -6.60
N PHE A 8 -3.01 -6.70 -6.44
CA PHE A 8 -1.81 -6.92 -7.23
C PHE A 8 -2.06 -8.13 -8.12
N GLU A 9 -1.77 -7.98 -9.40
CA GLU A 9 -1.83 -9.09 -10.36
C GLU A 9 -0.48 -9.82 -10.44
N ILE A 10 -0.30 -10.64 -11.46
CA ILE A 10 0.96 -11.34 -11.72
C ILE A 10 1.93 -10.34 -12.37
N PRO A 11 3.10 -10.09 -11.76
CA PRO A 11 4.08 -9.21 -12.35
C PRO A 11 4.76 -9.87 -13.55
N LYS A 12 5.30 -9.04 -14.44
CA LYS A 12 6.06 -9.50 -15.62
C LYS A 12 7.12 -8.48 -16.02
N ASN A 13 8.34 -8.91 -16.29
CA ASN A 13 9.47 -8.09 -16.76
C ASN A 13 9.69 -6.80 -15.92
N GLY A 14 9.60 -6.88 -14.58
CA GLY A 14 9.77 -5.72 -13.69
C GLY A 14 8.54 -4.82 -13.53
N TRP A 15 7.38 -5.22 -14.08
CA TRP A 15 6.13 -4.47 -14.02
C TRP A 15 5.04 -5.21 -13.24
N LEU A 16 4.30 -4.49 -12.41
CA LEU A 16 3.21 -5.03 -11.59
C LEU A 16 1.88 -4.28 -11.85
N PRO A 17 0.90 -4.92 -12.50
CA PRO A 17 -0.44 -4.36 -12.59
C PRO A 17 -1.10 -4.29 -11.20
N THR A 18 -1.63 -3.12 -10.89
CA THR A 18 -2.19 -2.76 -9.59
C THR A 18 -3.54 -2.06 -9.76
N ASN A 19 -4.54 -2.54 -9.02
CA ASN A 19 -5.87 -1.94 -8.94
C ASN A 19 -6.12 -1.45 -7.51
N PHE A 20 -6.41 -0.16 -7.37
CA PHE A 20 -6.92 0.44 -6.15
C PHE A 20 -8.37 0.85 -6.37
N LYS A 21 -9.26 0.49 -5.43
CA LYS A 21 -10.69 0.77 -5.54
C LYS A 21 -11.31 1.11 -4.20
N THR A 22 -12.18 2.10 -4.19
CA THR A 22 -13.09 2.46 -3.10
C THR A 22 -14.53 2.48 -3.64
N SER A 23 -15.49 2.95 -2.87
CA SER A 23 -16.88 3.09 -3.34
C SER A 23 -17.06 4.12 -4.46
N ASP A 24 -16.20 5.13 -4.50
CA ASP A 24 -16.34 6.35 -5.30
C ASP A 24 -15.13 6.65 -6.19
N PHE A 25 -14.08 5.83 -6.11
CA PHE A 25 -12.85 6.03 -6.86
C PHE A 25 -12.23 4.69 -7.27
N GLU A 26 -11.68 4.65 -8.47
CA GLU A 26 -10.96 3.49 -9.00
C GLU A 26 -9.72 3.97 -9.76
N LEU A 27 -8.60 3.32 -9.48
CA LEU A 27 -7.31 3.61 -10.08
C LEU A 27 -6.64 2.32 -10.52
N ASN A 28 -6.40 2.21 -11.82
CA ASN A 28 -5.68 1.12 -12.45
C ASN A 28 -4.35 1.64 -12.98
N PHE A 29 -3.26 0.95 -12.65
CA PHE A 29 -1.92 1.33 -13.11
C PHE A 29 -0.98 0.13 -13.13
N ILE A 30 0.12 0.27 -13.88
CA ILE A 30 1.19 -0.72 -13.92
C ILE A 30 2.43 -0.04 -13.37
N THR A 31 2.99 -0.57 -12.29
CA THR A 31 4.15 0.03 -11.61
C THR A 31 5.43 -0.73 -11.92
N SER A 32 6.52 0.00 -12.09
CA SER A 32 7.89 -0.51 -12.17
C SER A 32 8.39 -0.89 -10.77
N ASN A 33 9.34 -1.85 -10.71
CA ASN A 33 10.15 -2.14 -9.52
C ASN A 33 11.43 -1.28 -9.43
N ILE A 34 11.62 -0.35 -10.36
CA ILE A 34 12.71 0.63 -10.38
C ILE A 34 12.14 2.01 -10.02
N PRO A 35 12.84 2.81 -9.21
CA PRO A 35 14.13 2.53 -8.57
C PRO A 35 14.03 1.63 -7.33
N GLU A 36 12.83 1.48 -6.76
CA GLU A 36 12.58 0.67 -5.57
C GLU A 36 11.39 -0.26 -5.77
N ASN A 37 11.37 -1.40 -5.08
CA ASN A 37 10.24 -2.32 -5.12
C ASN A 37 9.05 -1.73 -4.32
N PRO A 38 7.95 -1.32 -4.97
CA PRO A 38 6.86 -0.63 -4.29
C PRO A 38 6.09 -1.54 -3.32
N THR A 39 6.10 -2.87 -3.53
CA THR A 39 5.41 -3.81 -2.63
C THR A 39 6.16 -3.98 -1.30
N ASP A 40 7.51 -4.00 -1.34
CA ASP A 40 8.33 -3.96 -0.14
C ASP A 40 8.15 -2.61 0.59
N LYS A 41 8.17 -1.50 -0.16
CA LYS A 41 8.01 -0.16 0.40
C LYS A 41 6.65 0.04 1.05
N LEU A 42 5.58 -0.50 0.46
CA LEU A 42 4.25 -0.51 1.05
C LEU A 42 4.22 -1.30 2.36
N CYS A 43 4.88 -2.46 2.43
CA CYS A 43 4.97 -3.23 3.67
C CYS A 43 5.66 -2.43 4.79
N GLU A 44 6.78 -1.77 4.49
CA GLU A 44 7.47 -0.88 5.42
C GLU A 44 6.58 0.30 5.86
N SER A 45 5.88 0.89 4.91
CA SER A 45 5.03 2.05 5.14
C SER A 45 3.87 1.73 6.08
N LEU A 46 3.25 0.55 5.93
CA LEU A 46 2.23 0.08 6.88
C LEU A 46 2.80 -0.17 8.28
N ILE A 47 4.01 -0.73 8.40
CA ILE A 47 4.68 -0.93 9.69
C ILE A 47 4.90 0.41 10.39
N LEU A 48 5.44 1.40 9.68
CA LEU A 48 5.70 2.74 10.21
C LEU A 48 4.39 3.47 10.56
N THR A 49 3.38 3.40 9.69
CA THR A 49 2.05 3.99 9.93
C THR A 49 1.40 3.42 11.19
N LEU A 50 1.50 2.11 11.42
CA LEU A 50 0.97 1.47 12.64
C LEU A 50 1.69 1.93 13.91
N ASN A 51 2.93 2.43 13.78
CA ASN A 51 3.71 3.03 14.85
C ASN A 51 3.54 4.57 14.93
N GLY A 52 2.58 5.14 14.21
CA GLY A 52 2.27 6.57 14.26
C GLY A 52 3.18 7.46 13.41
N ILE A 53 3.95 6.89 12.48
CA ILE A 53 4.85 7.63 11.60
C ILE A 53 4.18 7.86 10.25
N GLU A 54 4.19 9.09 9.77
CA GLU A 54 3.71 9.43 8.41
C GLU A 54 4.61 8.77 7.35
N THR A 55 3.99 8.24 6.31
CA THR A 55 4.73 7.55 5.23
C THR A 55 4.22 7.89 3.85
N GLU A 56 5.09 7.67 2.87
CA GLU A 56 4.82 7.85 1.45
C GLU A 56 5.38 6.67 0.66
N ILE A 57 4.63 6.23 -0.35
CA ILE A 57 5.07 5.26 -1.36
C ILE A 57 4.99 5.91 -2.73
N CYS A 58 6.09 5.83 -3.50
CA CYS A 58 6.11 6.19 -4.91
C CYS A 58 5.83 4.94 -5.77
N TRP A 59 4.75 4.98 -6.54
CA TRP A 59 4.44 4.02 -7.58
C TRP A 59 4.93 4.57 -8.92
N ASN A 60 6.09 4.11 -9.37
CA ASN A 60 6.71 4.60 -10.61
C ASN A 60 6.05 3.94 -11.83
N LEU A 61 5.50 4.73 -12.74
CA LEU A 61 4.90 4.29 -14.00
C LEU A 61 5.81 4.55 -15.21
N GLU A 62 6.88 5.32 -15.03
CA GLU A 62 7.82 5.81 -16.05
C GLU A 62 7.18 6.55 -17.25
N PRO A 63 7.30 7.90 -17.34
CA PRO A 63 7.87 8.82 -16.36
C PRO A 63 6.90 9.22 -15.25
N GLU A 64 5.60 8.90 -15.37
CA GLU A 64 4.59 9.31 -14.40
C GLU A 64 4.76 8.59 -13.05
N CYS A 65 4.20 9.17 -11.98
CA CYS A 65 4.18 8.52 -10.67
C CYS A 65 2.83 8.75 -9.97
N TYR A 66 2.40 7.75 -9.20
CA TYR A 66 1.44 7.97 -8.12
C TYR A 66 2.16 7.98 -6.77
N PHE A 67 1.74 8.87 -5.89
CA PHE A 67 2.20 8.94 -4.50
C PHE A 67 1.06 8.57 -3.58
N PHE A 68 1.28 7.54 -2.77
CA PHE A 68 0.34 7.12 -1.73
C PHE A 68 0.90 7.60 -0.39
N GLU A 69 0.21 8.53 0.27
CA GLU A 69 0.61 9.05 1.58
C GLU A 69 -0.32 8.49 2.66
N LEU A 70 0.23 8.01 3.77
CA LEU A 70 -0.48 7.54 4.96
C LEU A 70 -0.08 8.42 6.15
N LYS A 71 -1.05 9.14 6.72
CA LYS A 71 -0.85 10.06 7.84
C LYS A 71 -1.68 9.62 9.04
N PRO A 72 -1.10 8.87 9.99
CA PRO A 72 -1.82 8.44 11.18
C PRO A 72 -2.11 9.64 12.10
N SER A 73 -3.35 9.77 12.54
CA SER A 73 -3.82 10.81 13.47
C SER A 73 -4.70 10.17 14.55
N GLY A 74 -4.08 9.81 15.67
CA GLY A 74 -4.77 9.11 16.76
C GLY A 74 -5.34 7.75 16.35
N LYS A 75 -6.66 7.66 16.20
CA LYS A 75 -7.36 6.42 15.80
C LYS A 75 -7.65 6.33 14.30
N VAL A 76 -7.47 7.42 13.57
CA VAL A 76 -7.73 7.49 12.12
C VAL A 76 -6.42 7.61 11.36
N ILE A 77 -6.49 7.34 10.07
CA ILE A 77 -5.41 7.43 9.11
C ILE A 77 -5.97 8.21 7.92
N ASP A 78 -5.38 9.36 7.64
CA ASP A 78 -5.62 10.07 6.40
C ASP A 78 -4.77 9.46 5.30
N PHE A 79 -5.40 9.19 4.17
CA PHE A 79 -4.78 8.62 2.99
C PHE A 79 -5.00 9.53 1.79
N PHE A 80 -3.90 9.81 1.09
CA PHE A 80 -3.90 10.70 -0.07
C PHE A 80 -3.28 9.97 -1.25
N ILE A 81 -3.89 10.15 -2.42
CA ILE A 81 -3.29 9.76 -3.69
C ILE A 81 -3.03 11.02 -4.49
N SER A 82 -1.78 11.23 -4.88
CA SER A 82 -1.38 12.29 -5.79
C SER A 82 -0.78 11.73 -7.07
N LYS A 83 -1.02 12.37 -8.22
CA LYS A 83 -0.37 12.08 -9.50
C LYS A 83 0.70 13.11 -9.81
N SER A 84 1.80 12.68 -10.41
CA SER A 84 2.86 13.55 -10.91
C SER A 84 3.37 13.07 -12.28
N GLY A 85 3.86 13.99 -13.10
CA GLY A 85 4.55 13.67 -14.36
C GLY A 85 6.03 13.24 -14.18
N GLY A 86 6.42 12.89 -12.96
CA GLY A 86 7.79 12.54 -12.59
C GLY A 86 8.03 12.62 -11.08
N ILE A 87 9.05 11.92 -10.59
CA ILE A 87 9.39 11.85 -9.16
C ILE A 87 9.58 13.25 -8.55
N ASN A 88 10.28 14.13 -9.27
CA ASN A 88 10.61 15.50 -8.82
C ASN A 88 9.72 16.58 -9.47
N LYS A 89 8.53 16.21 -9.96
CA LYS A 89 7.59 17.14 -10.60
C LYS A 89 6.45 17.52 -9.65
N LYS A 90 5.70 18.56 -10.02
CA LYS A 90 4.54 19.03 -9.27
C LYS A 90 3.51 17.90 -9.17
N ARG A 91 3.07 17.66 -7.93
CA ARG A 91 2.04 16.66 -7.60
C ARG A 91 0.67 17.32 -7.61
N ASN A 92 -0.32 16.59 -8.11
CA ASN A 92 -1.73 16.96 -8.06
C ASN A 92 -2.48 15.91 -7.23
N LEU A 93 -3.15 16.35 -6.16
CA LEU A 93 -4.01 15.47 -5.37
C LEU A 93 -5.19 15.01 -6.24
N ILE A 94 -5.40 13.70 -6.33
CA ILE A 94 -6.49 13.11 -7.11
C ILE A 94 -7.50 12.35 -6.24
N TYR A 95 -7.11 11.95 -5.03
CA TYR A 95 -8.02 11.26 -4.12
C TYR A 95 -7.62 11.46 -2.66
N LYS A 96 -8.60 11.52 -1.77
CA LYS A 96 -8.43 11.53 -0.31
C LYS A 96 -9.44 10.58 0.32
N LEU A 97 -8.99 9.82 1.32
CA LEU A 97 -9.82 8.99 2.17
C LEU A 97 -9.34 9.12 3.62
N THR A 98 -10.26 9.14 4.57
CA THR A 98 -9.95 9.01 5.99
C THR A 98 -10.62 7.74 6.49
N GLY A 99 -9.86 6.90 7.19
CA GLY A 99 -10.40 5.68 7.77
C GLY A 99 -9.61 5.22 8.98
N ASP A 100 -10.16 4.24 9.69
CA ASP A 100 -9.50 3.59 10.82
C ASP A 100 -8.59 2.43 10.37
N PHE A 101 -8.07 1.71 11.35
CA PHE A 101 -7.29 0.50 11.12
C PHE A 101 -8.01 -0.56 10.26
N GLU A 102 -9.31 -0.77 10.49
CA GLU A 102 -10.06 -1.84 9.80
C GLU A 102 -10.36 -1.50 8.35
N THR A 103 -10.60 -0.23 8.07
CA THR A 103 -10.96 0.28 6.75
C THR A 103 -9.74 0.62 5.90
N MET A 104 -8.62 1.03 6.51
CA MET A 104 -7.38 1.41 5.79
C MET A 104 -6.32 0.32 5.79
N ILE A 105 -5.93 -0.19 6.97
CA ILE A 105 -4.76 -1.07 7.08
C ILE A 105 -5.11 -2.50 6.69
N LEU A 106 -6.22 -3.05 7.19
CA LEU A 106 -6.56 -4.45 6.97
C LEU A 106 -6.70 -4.83 5.49
N PRO A 107 -7.36 -4.03 4.62
CA PRO A 107 -7.47 -4.40 3.22
C PRO A 107 -6.11 -4.40 2.52
N ILE A 108 -5.27 -3.38 2.75
CA ILE A 108 -3.93 -3.28 2.15
C ILE A 108 -3.03 -4.43 2.62
N TYR A 109 -3.06 -4.74 3.93
CA TYR A 109 -2.34 -5.88 4.50
C TYR A 109 -2.75 -7.21 3.86
N ARG A 110 -4.06 -7.44 3.69
CA ARG A 110 -4.57 -8.66 3.03
C ARG A 110 -4.09 -8.76 1.60
N SER A 111 -3.98 -7.65 0.89
CA SER A 111 -3.45 -7.59 -0.48
C SER A 111 -1.97 -7.98 -0.54
N LEU A 112 -1.15 -7.48 0.38
CA LEU A 112 0.26 -7.89 0.49
C LEU A 112 0.39 -9.37 0.81
N LYS A 113 -0.41 -9.90 1.74
CA LYS A 113 -0.44 -11.34 2.05
C LYS A 113 -0.83 -12.17 0.83
N LYS A 114 -1.87 -11.78 0.10
CA LYS A 114 -2.29 -12.46 -1.13
C LYS A 114 -1.19 -12.42 -2.19
N PHE A 115 -0.55 -11.27 -2.39
CA PHE A 115 0.55 -11.14 -3.34
C PHE A 115 1.74 -12.04 -2.96
N SER A 116 2.08 -12.12 -1.67
CA SER A 116 3.19 -12.96 -1.19
C SER A 116 2.97 -14.47 -1.43
N SER A 117 1.71 -14.90 -1.58
CA SER A 117 1.37 -16.29 -1.89
C SER A 117 1.23 -16.58 -3.40
N LEU A 118 1.40 -15.58 -4.27
CA LEU A 118 1.41 -15.81 -5.71
C LEU A 118 2.74 -16.43 -6.14
N GLU A 119 2.68 -17.26 -7.17
CA GLU A 119 3.85 -17.81 -7.84
C GLU A 119 4.10 -17.04 -9.14
N PHE A 120 5.33 -16.55 -9.30
CA PHE A 120 5.81 -15.81 -10.47
C PHE A 120 7.34 -15.93 -10.53
N ASP A 121 7.92 -15.66 -11.70
CA ASP A 121 9.37 -15.75 -11.89
C ASP A 121 10.10 -14.68 -11.05
N LYS A 122 11.22 -15.05 -10.45
CA LYS A 122 12.06 -14.12 -9.67
C LYS A 122 12.70 -13.05 -10.55
N THR A 123 12.83 -13.31 -11.85
CA THR A 123 13.29 -12.34 -12.85
C THR A 123 12.20 -11.31 -13.19
N ASP A 124 10.93 -11.69 -13.07
CA ASP A 124 9.79 -10.77 -13.27
C ASP A 124 9.62 -9.82 -12.08
N TRP A 125 9.77 -10.32 -10.86
CA TRP A 125 9.58 -9.53 -9.65
C TRP A 125 10.21 -10.17 -8.40
N LYS A 126 10.63 -9.34 -7.46
CA LYS A 126 11.12 -9.80 -6.15
C LYS A 126 9.94 -9.90 -5.17
N LYS A 127 9.73 -11.09 -4.59
CA LYS A 127 8.76 -11.29 -3.50
C LYS A 127 9.08 -10.36 -2.32
N ILE A 128 8.02 -9.94 -1.61
CA ILE A 128 8.12 -9.12 -0.39
C ILE A 128 9.05 -9.81 0.60
N ASP A 129 9.90 -9.04 1.26
CA ASP A 129 10.77 -9.52 2.33
C ASP A 129 9.94 -10.17 3.45
N GLN A 130 10.20 -11.45 3.70
CA GLN A 130 9.40 -12.24 4.65
C GLN A 130 9.57 -11.77 6.10
N ILE A 131 10.74 -11.24 6.47
CA ILE A 131 10.98 -10.69 7.81
C ILE A 131 10.10 -9.44 8.01
N LYS A 132 10.03 -8.57 7.01
CA LYS A 132 9.14 -7.39 7.04
C LYS A 132 7.66 -7.81 7.09
N LEU A 133 7.25 -8.75 6.25
CA LEU A 133 5.86 -9.21 6.23
C LEU A 133 5.44 -9.90 7.54
N ASN A 134 6.36 -10.63 8.18
CA ASN A 134 6.13 -11.23 9.50
C ASN A 134 5.99 -10.15 10.58
N LYS A 135 6.86 -9.13 10.57
CA LYS A 135 6.75 -7.97 11.47
C LYS A 135 5.42 -7.24 11.31
N LEU A 136 4.99 -6.96 10.08
CA LEU A 136 3.68 -6.37 9.80
C LEU A 136 2.53 -7.27 10.31
N THR A 137 2.64 -8.58 10.11
CA THR A 137 1.65 -9.55 10.59
C THR A 137 1.52 -9.52 12.12
N GLY A 138 2.63 -9.42 12.85
CA GLY A 138 2.61 -9.26 14.31
C GLY A 138 1.85 -8.00 14.74
N LEU A 139 2.21 -6.84 14.18
CA LEU A 139 1.57 -5.55 14.51
C LEU A 139 0.07 -5.55 14.19
N VAL A 140 -0.33 -6.11 13.04
CA VAL A 140 -1.75 -6.23 12.67
C VAL A 140 -2.50 -7.13 13.66
N THR A 141 -1.86 -8.20 14.14
CA THR A 141 -2.48 -9.14 15.09
C THR A 141 -2.64 -8.50 16.47
N GLU A 142 -1.61 -7.84 16.99
CA GLU A 142 -1.65 -7.08 18.24
C GLU A 142 -2.74 -6.01 18.21
N ARG A 143 -2.82 -5.24 17.11
CA ARG A 143 -3.82 -4.17 16.96
C ARG A 143 -5.24 -4.73 16.93
N LYS A 144 -5.49 -5.87 16.27
CA LYS A 144 -6.80 -6.55 16.29
C LYS A 144 -7.20 -6.97 17.70
N HIS A 145 -6.29 -7.60 18.43
CA HIS A 145 -6.54 -8.02 19.81
C HIS A 145 -6.88 -6.83 20.70
N TYR A 146 -6.08 -5.75 20.61
CA TYR A 146 -6.35 -4.51 21.35
C TYR A 146 -7.73 -3.93 21.08
N LEU A 147 -8.21 -3.94 19.82
CA LEU A 147 -9.53 -3.43 19.46
C LEU A 147 -10.67 -4.32 19.98
N GLN A 148 -10.47 -5.63 20.05
CA GLN A 148 -11.47 -6.59 20.55
C GLN A 148 -11.69 -6.47 22.07
N HIS A 149 -10.68 -6.06 22.84
CA HIS A 149 -10.74 -5.93 24.30
C HIS A 149 -11.07 -4.51 24.79
N ARG A 150 -11.41 -3.59 23.88
CA ARG A 150 -11.75 -2.19 24.20
C ARG A 150 -13.25 -1.87 24.01
N LEU A 151 -14.03 -2.87 23.63
CA LEU A 151 -15.50 -2.90 23.59
C LEU A 151 -16.02 -3.56 24.87
#